data_AF-A0A1V9Y9V4-F1
#
_entry.id   AF-A0A1V9Y9V4-F1
#
_cell.length_a   1.000
_cell.length_b   1.000
_cell.length_c   1.000
_cell.angle_alpha   90.00
_cell.angle_beta   90.00
_cell.angle_gamma   90.00
#
_symmetry.space_group_name_H-M   'P 1'
#
loop_
_entity.id
_entity.type
_entity.pdbx_description
1 polymer ?
#
loop_
_entity_poly.entity_id
_entity_poly.type
_entity_poly.pdbx_seq_one_letter_code
_entity_poly.pdbx_strand_id
1 'polypeptide(L)' 'MTLLGAVIGAALGLNTKLLSNALQKAPYMRHPWEHLAFIGIGAYVGHVAADNYETQVNDVAALRTMLGKPAERK' A
#
# COMPACT_ATOMS: atom_id res chain seq x y z
N MET A 1 -7.64 9.20 1.60
CA MET A 1 -6.21 9.59 1.60
C MET A 1 -5.57 9.32 2.96
N THR A 2 -5.00 8.13 3.13
CA THR A 2 -4.25 7.81 4.36
C THR A 2 -2.78 8.19 4.21
N LEU A 3 -2.36 9.24 4.91
CA LEU A 3 -0.93 9.62 5.00
C LEU A 3 -0.07 8.43 5.42
N LEU A 4 -0.57 7.62 6.35
CA LEU A 4 0.10 6.40 6.81
C LEU A 4 0.28 5.36 5.70
N GLY A 5 -0.72 5.15 4.83
CA GLY A 5 -0.61 4.22 3.70
C GLY A 5 0.51 4.64 2.73
N ALA A 6 0.59 5.94 2.44
CA ALA A 6 1.65 6.49 1.61
C ALA A 6 3.04 6.39 2.26
N VAL A 7 3.17 6.68 3.57
CA VAL A 7 4.47 6.58 4.29
C VAL A 7 4.96 5.13 4.36
N ILE A 8 4.06 4.18 4.66
CA ILE A 8 4.40 2.75 4.69
C ILE A 8 4.80 2.27 3.29
N GLY A 9 4.03 2.67 2.27
CA GLY A 9 4.36 2.38 0.88
C GLY A 9 5.72 2.93 0.46
N ALA A 10 6.04 4.18 0.81
CA ALA A 10 7.33 4.82 0.56
C ALA A 10 8.49 4.05 1.23
N ALA A 11 8.32 3.66 2.49
CA ALA A 11 9.32 2.90 3.24
C ALA A 11 9.56 1.52 2.62
N LEU A 12 8.50 0.85 2.13
CA LEU A 12 8.62 -0.42 1.42
C LEU A 12 9.38 -0.24 0.10
N GLY A 13 9.05 0.78 -0.69
CA GLY A 13 9.75 1.09 -1.94
C GLY A 13 11.25 1.34 -1.72
N LEU A 14 11.59 2.15 -0.72
CA LEU A 14 13.00 2.38 -0.33
C LEU A 14 13.70 1.08 0.07
N ASN A 15 13.07 0.27 0.93
CA ASN A 15 13.63 -1.01 1.36
C ASN A 15 13.84 -1.98 0.19
N THR A 16 12.90 -2.06 -0.76
CA THR A 16 13.04 -2.89 -1.95
C THR A 16 14.30 -2.52 -2.72
N LYS A 17 14.57 -1.23 -2.91
CA LYS A 17 15.74 -0.79 -3.65
C LYS A 17 17.05 -0.97 -2.87
N LEU A 18 17.04 -0.74 -1.55
CA LEU A 18 18.17 -1.03 -0.68
C LEU A 18 18.52 -2.52 -0.66
N LEU A 19 17.51 -3.40 -0.55
CA LEU A 19 17.67 -4.85 -0.62
C LEU A 19 18.21 -5.30 -1.98
N SER A 20 17.72 -4.72 -3.08
CA SER A 20 18.25 -5.00 -4.42
C SER A 20 19.75 -4.69 -4.51
N ASN A 21 20.18 -3.56 -3.97
CA ASN A 21 21.59 -3.18 -3.98
C ASN A 21 22.42 -4.06 -3.04
N ALA A 22 21.87 -4.44 -1.89
CA ALA A 22 22.49 -5.37 -0.94
C ALA A 22 22.74 -6.76 -1.56
N LEU A 23 21.75 -7.30 -2.26
CA LEU A 23 21.84 -8.60 -2.95
C LEU A 23 22.89 -8.59 -4.06
N GLN A 24 23.06 -7.45 -4.75
CA GLN A 24 24.09 -7.27 -5.77
C GLN A 24 25.48 -6.98 -5.17
N LYS A 25 25.61 -6.92 -3.84
CA LYS A 25 26.82 -6.50 -3.13
C LYS A 25 27.32 -5.13 -3.58
N ALA A 26 26.41 -4.28 -4.07
CA ALA A 26 26.71 -2.93 -4.49
C ALA A 26 26.52 -1.96 -3.30
N PRO A 27 27.18 -0.78 -3.32
CA PRO A 27 26.91 0.26 -2.34
C PRO A 27 25.42 0.59 -2.30
N TYR A 28 24.86 0.72 -1.09
CA TYR A 28 23.42 0.94 -0.89
C TYR A 28 22.86 2.11 -1.71
N MET A 29 23.64 3.18 -1.90
CA MET A 29 23.24 4.39 -2.63
C MET A 29 23.90 4.53 -4.01
N ARG A 30 24.21 3.42 -4.70
CA ARG A 30 24.85 3.48 -6.03
C ARG A 30 24.07 4.34 -7.04
N HIS A 31 22.74 4.30 -7.01
CA HIS A 31 21.86 5.11 -7.85
C HIS A 31 20.77 5.80 -6.99
N PRO A 32 21.02 7.02 -6.48
CA PRO A 32 20.11 7.71 -5.55
C PRO A 32 18.74 8.04 -6.16
N TRP A 33 18.70 8.33 -7.47
CA TRP A 33 17.46 8.61 -8.19
C TRP A 33 16.50 7.43 -8.27
N GLU A 34 17.05 6.21 -8.30
CA GLU A 34 16.22 5.00 -8.29
C GLU A 34 15.50 4.87 -6.94
N HIS A 35 16.14 5.23 -5.82
CA HIS A 35 15.49 5.22 -4.51
C HIS A 35 14.31 6.20 -4.47
N LEU A 36 14.46 7.40 -5.04
CA LEU A 36 13.37 8.37 -5.16
C LEU A 36 12.21 7.85 -6.02
N ALA A 37 12.51 7.20 -7.14
CA ALA A 37 11.49 6.59 -7.98
C ALA A 37 10.73 5.47 -7.24
N PHE A 38 11.45 4.58 -6.55
CA PHE A 38 10.85 3.50 -5.77
C PHE A 38 10.07 4.01 -4.56
N ILE A 39 10.52 5.08 -3.89
CA ILE A 39 9.76 5.77 -2.85
C ILE A 39 8.44 6.31 -3.42
N GLY A 40 8.48 7.00 -4.56
CA GLY A 40 7.29 7.57 -5.20
C GLY A 40 6.28 6.51 -5.63
N ILE A 41 6.76 5.45 -6.29
CA ILE A 41 5.93 4.30 -6.68
C ILE A 41 5.35 3.61 -5.45
N GLY A 42 6.19 3.34 -4.45
CA GLY A 42 5.76 2.72 -3.19
C GLY A 42 4.70 3.54 -2.48
N ALA A 43 4.88 4.86 -2.37
CA ALA A 43 3.91 5.76 -1.75
C ALA A 43 2.56 5.75 -2.47
N TYR A 44 2.58 5.81 -3.81
CA TYR A 44 1.38 5.75 -4.62
C TYR A 44 0.63 4.43 -4.44
N VAL A 45 1.34 3.30 -4.51
CA VAL A 45 0.76 1.96 -4.31
C VAL A 45 0.19 1.82 -2.90
N GLY A 46 0.93 2.24 -1.87
CA GLY A 46 0.48 2.20 -0.48
C GLY A 46 -0.76 3.06 -0.25
N HIS A 47 -0.86 4.22 -0.91
CA HIS A 47 -2.05 5.05 -0.87
C HIS A 47 -3.26 4.36 -1.51
N VAL A 48 -3.12 3.86 -2.74
CA VAL A 48 -4.22 3.21 -3.48
C VAL A 48 -4.72 1.97 -2.74
N ALA A 49 -3.80 1.15 -2.21
CA ALA A 49 -4.18 -0.03 -1.45
C ALA A 49 -4.99 0.30 -0.19
N ALA A 50 -4.61 1.36 0.53
CA ALA A 50 -5.32 1.77 1.73
C ALA A 50 -6.69 2.39 1.43
N ASP A 51 -6.80 3.23 0.38
CA ASP A 51 -8.09 3.81 -0.05
C ASP A 51 -9.07 2.71 -0.50
N ASN A 52 -8.58 1.71 -1.25
CA ASN A 52 -9.40 0.58 -1.66
C ASN A 52 -9.88 -0.27 -0.48
N TYR A 53 -9.07 -0.40 0.58
CA TYR A 53 -9.47 -1.12 1.78
C TYR A 53 -10.60 -0.39 2.52
N GLU A 54 -10.48 0.93 2.71
CA GLU A 54 -11.54 1.73 3.35
C GLU A 54 -12.84 1.67 2.55
N THR A 55 -12.74 1.75 1.23
CA THR A 55 -13.91 1.68 0.34
C THR A 55 -14.61 0.32 0.46
N GLN A 56 -13.86 -0.78 0.41
CA GLN A 56 -14.42 -2.13 0.57
C GLN A 56 -15.09 -2.33 1.94
N VAL A 57 -14.50 -1.79 3.01
CA VAL A 57 -15.11 -1.87 4.35
C VAL A 57 -16.44 -1.12 4.38
N ASN A 58 -16.51 0.07 3.77
CA ASN A 58 -17.74 0.85 3.68
C ASN A 58 -18.81 0.18 2.82
N ASP A 59 -18.42 -0.40 1.68
CA ASP A 59 -19.33 -1.12 0.80
C ASP A 59 -19.91 -2.35 1.49
N VAL A 60 -19.08 -3.12 2.21
CA VAL A 60 -19.54 -4.27 3.00
C VAL A 60 -20.46 -3.83 4.13
N ALA A 61 -20.16 -2.70 4.79
CA ALA A 61 -21.03 -2.15 5.83
C ALA A 61 -22.39 -1.73 5.27
N ALA A 62 -22.42 -1.07 4.10
CA ALA A 62 -23.65 -0.67 3.41
C ALA A 62 -24.46 -1.88 2.93
N LEU A 63 -23.81 -2.92 2.40
CA LEU A 63 -24.48 -4.16 2.03
C LEU A 63 -25.08 -4.85 3.26
N ARG A 64 -24.39 -4.82 4.40
CA ARG A 64 -24.89 -5.41 5.64
C ARG A 64 -26.15 -4.70 6.17
N THR A 65 -26.25 -3.39 6.00
CA THR A 65 -27.44 -2.64 6.39
C THR A 65 -28.60 -2.89 5.43
N MET A 66 -28.35 -2.99 4.12
CA MET A 66 -29.38 -3.25 3.10
C MET A 66 -29.93 -4.68 3.14
N LEU A 67 -29.06 -5.70 3.28
CA LEU A 67 -29.45 -7.10 3.17
C LEU A 67 -29.91 -7.75 4.49
N GLY A 68 -29.91 -7.02 5.61
CA GLY A 68 -30.31 -7.55 6.92
C GLY A 68 -29.43 -8.72 7.41
N LYS A 69 -29.76 -9.31 8.58
CA LYS A 69 -28.97 -10.41 9.15
C LYS A 69 -29.02 -11.65 8.23
N PRO A 70 -27.88 -12.34 7.99
CA PRO A 70 -27.83 -13.52 7.12
C PRO A 70 -28.79 -14.65 7.53
N ALA A 71 -29.23 -14.68 8.79
CA ALA A 71 -30.13 -15.69 9.34
C ALA A 71 -31.57 -15.64 8.80
N GLU A 72 -31.99 -14.52 8.21
CA GLU A 72 -33.36 -14.31 7.71
C GLU A 72 -33.47 -14.55 6.19
N ARG A 73 -32.37 -14.85 5.51
CA ARG A 73 -32.32 -15.16 4.07
C ARG A 73 -32.46 -16.68 3.89
N LYS A 74 -33.68 -17.21 4.01
CA LYS A 74 -34.03 -18.58 3.61
C LYS A 74 -35.14 -18.55 2.57
#